data_AF-A0A7S0Y497-F1
#
_entry.id   AF-A0A7S0Y497-F1
#
_cell.length_a   1.000
_cell.length_b   1.000
_cell.length_c   1.000
_cell.angle_alpha   90.00
_cell.angle_beta   90.00
_cell.angle_gamma   90.00
#
_symmetry.space_group_name_H-M   'P 1'
#
loop_
_entity.id
_entity.type
_entity.pdbx_description
1 polymer ?
#
loop_
_entity_poly.entity_id
_entity_poly.type
_entity_poly.pdbx_seq_one_letter_code
_entity_poly.pdbx_strand_id
1 'polypeptide(L)'
;LKLTENTLLTPEGYDRDIRHYVFEIKGTPVRYNVGDCLAIFPRNSRESVDEFCAMYGLNPEDELRITSLPDARNPIPDELKVRQLFECVLDIYGKPNRRFYDQLALFAKDEEEKKTLETLTSDDPKGKEMYRNMSEDMVNHVDVLKAFPPPRPPLDQ
;
A
#
# COMPACT_ATOMS: atom_id res chain seq x y z
N LEU A 1 16.63 -10.54 -11.73
CA LEU A 1 16.88 -10.33 -13.18
C LEU A 1 17.26 -8.88 -13.39
N LYS A 2 18.20 -8.57 -14.28
CA LYS A 2 18.62 -7.18 -14.53
C LYS A 2 17.71 -6.56 -15.59
N LEU A 3 17.15 -5.38 -15.34
CA LEU A 3 16.41 -4.62 -16.35
C LEU A 3 17.41 -3.99 -17.34
N THR A 4 17.24 -4.22 -18.63
CA THR A 4 18.10 -3.68 -19.70
C THR A 4 17.41 -2.69 -20.60
N GLU A 5 16.08 -2.74 -20.73
CA GLU A 5 15.29 -1.76 -21.48
C GLU A 5 14.04 -1.36 -20.70
N ASN A 6 13.68 -0.07 -20.80
CA ASN A 6 12.45 0.52 -20.27
C ASN A 6 12.00 1.59 -21.26
N THR A 7 11.05 1.24 -22.13
CA THR A 7 10.66 2.05 -23.27
C THR A 7 9.20 2.44 -23.16
N LEU A 8 8.91 3.75 -23.21
CA LEU A 8 7.55 4.26 -23.30
C LEU A 8 6.97 3.93 -24.68
N LEU A 9 5.81 3.28 -24.71
CA LEU A 9 5.12 2.90 -25.95
C LEU A 9 4.04 3.91 -26.36
N THR A 10 3.63 4.78 -25.44
CA THR A 10 2.60 5.79 -25.68
C THR A 10 3.22 7.11 -26.15
N PRO A 11 2.52 7.86 -27.02
CA PRO A 11 2.98 9.16 -27.47
C PRO A 11 2.85 10.21 -26.36
N GLU A 12 3.56 11.33 -26.54
CA GLU A 12 3.45 12.48 -25.66
C GLU A 12 2.00 13.00 -25.60
N GLY A 13 1.52 13.31 -24.40
CA GLY A 13 0.15 13.79 -24.16
C GLY A 13 -0.92 12.69 -24.10
N TYR A 14 -0.55 11.41 -24.24
CA TYR A 14 -1.45 10.30 -23.92
C TYR A 14 -1.63 10.17 -22.40
N ASP A 15 -2.84 9.85 -21.96
CA ASP A 15 -3.23 9.81 -20.55
C ASP A 15 -2.67 8.61 -19.78
N ARG A 16 -2.22 7.57 -20.49
CA ARG A 16 -1.68 6.34 -19.88
C ARG A 16 -0.19 6.15 -20.17
N ASP A 17 0.55 5.76 -19.14
CA ASP A 17 1.95 5.33 -19.25
C ASP A 17 1.98 3.81 -19.52
N ILE A 18 2.23 3.42 -20.77
CA ILE A 18 2.38 2.01 -21.16
C ILE A 18 3.84 1.79 -21.54
N ARG A 19 4.51 0.84 -20.90
CA ARG A 19 5.94 0.56 -21.09
C ARG A 19 6.24 -0.86 -21.52
N HIS A 20 7.30 -0.98 -22.31
CA HIS A 20 7.99 -2.23 -22.60
C HIS A 20 9.22 -2.37 -21.71
N TYR A 21 9.35 -3.52 -21.04
CA TYR A 21 10.47 -3.84 -20.17
C TYR A 21 11.20 -5.08 -20.67
N VAL A 22 12.53 -5.03 -20.74
CA VAL A 22 13.36 -6.18 -21.07
C VAL A 22 14.23 -6.54 -19.88
N PHE A 23 14.18 -7.81 -19.47
CA PHE A 23 14.98 -8.34 -18.38
C PHE A 23 16.01 -9.34 -18.91
N GLU A 24 17.28 -9.13 -18.58
CA GLU A 24 18.35 -10.07 -18.89
C GLU A 24 18.30 -11.27 -17.96
N ILE A 25 18.19 -12.46 -18.56
CA ILE A 25 18.22 -13.75 -17.87
C ILE A 25 19.53 -14.52 -18.09
N LYS A 26 20.43 -14.02 -18.95
CA LYS A 26 21.72 -14.67 -19.25
C LYS A 26 22.54 -14.81 -17.95
N GLY A 27 23.05 -16.01 -17.69
CA GLY A 27 23.79 -16.31 -16.46
C GLY A 27 22.92 -16.57 -15.23
N THR A 28 21.59 -16.58 -15.37
CA THR A 28 20.66 -17.01 -14.33
C THR A 28 20.14 -18.43 -14.62
N PRO A 29 19.67 -19.19 -13.61
CA PRO A 29 19.08 -20.52 -13.82
C PRO A 29 17.65 -20.48 -14.38
N VAL A 30 17.10 -19.29 -14.65
CA VAL A 30 15.71 -19.10 -15.06
C VAL A 30 15.48 -19.65 -16.47
N ARG A 31 14.42 -20.44 -16.64
CA ARG A 31 13.91 -20.94 -17.92
C ARG A 31 12.43 -20.60 -17.99
N TYR A 32 11.94 -20.22 -19.16
CA TYR A 32 10.54 -19.88 -19.37
C TYR A 32 10.12 -20.19 -20.81
N ASN A 33 8.83 -20.36 -21.01
CA ASN A 33 8.17 -20.49 -22.31
C ASN A 33 7.26 -19.28 -22.57
N VAL A 34 6.86 -19.11 -23.82
CA VAL A 34 5.82 -18.13 -24.18
C VAL A 34 4.53 -18.47 -23.44
N GLY A 35 4.01 -17.51 -22.68
CA GLY A 35 2.82 -17.70 -21.84
C GLY A 35 3.13 -17.82 -20.35
N ASP A 36 4.39 -18.05 -19.95
CA ASP A 36 4.77 -18.04 -18.54
C ASP A 36 4.70 -16.62 -17.95
N CYS A 37 4.46 -16.54 -16.64
CA CYS A 37 4.38 -15.28 -15.91
C CYS A 37 5.67 -14.98 -15.14
N LEU A 38 6.11 -13.71 -15.18
CA LEU A 38 7.16 -13.19 -14.31
C LEU A 38 6.53 -12.50 -13.10
N ALA A 39 6.77 -13.02 -11.90
CA ALA A 39 6.40 -12.34 -10.67
C ALA A 39 7.43 -11.25 -10.33
N ILE A 40 6.96 -10.04 -10.05
CA ILE A 40 7.76 -8.90 -9.60
C ILE A 40 7.31 -8.54 -8.19
N PHE A 41 8.26 -8.42 -7.27
CA PHE A 41 8.02 -7.93 -5.91
C PHE A 41 8.48 -6.47 -5.84
N PRO A 42 7.57 -5.50 -6.02
CA PRO A 42 7.93 -4.09 -5.98
C PRO A 42 8.29 -3.64 -4.56
N ARG A 43 8.90 -2.46 -4.47
CA ARG A 43 9.15 -1.78 -3.20
C ARG A 43 8.63 -0.35 -3.30
N ASN A 44 8.09 0.15 -2.20
CA ASN A 44 7.77 1.56 -2.10
C ASN A 44 9.08 2.37 -2.11
N SER A 45 9.03 3.59 -2.65
CA SER A 45 10.22 4.45 -2.67
C SER A 45 10.60 4.85 -1.25
N ARG A 46 11.92 4.93 -1.01
CA ARG A 46 12.46 5.32 0.29
C ARG A 46 11.95 6.70 0.72
N GLU A 47 11.92 7.64 -0.21
CA GLU A 47 11.46 9.02 0.00
C GLU A 47 10.01 9.06 0.49
N SER A 48 9.10 8.36 -0.18
CA SER A 48 7.69 8.33 0.20
C SER A 48 7.48 7.62 1.56
N VAL A 49 8.26 6.57 1.85
CA VAL A 49 8.23 5.91 3.17
C VAL A 49 8.77 6.81 4.27
N ASP A 50 9.85 7.57 4.02
CA ASP A 50 10.40 8.53 4.98
C ASP A 50 9.39 9.65 5.28
N GLU A 51 8.71 10.18 4.26
CA GLU A 51 7.63 11.15 4.43
C GLU A 51 6.45 10.57 5.24
N PHE A 52 6.07 9.32 4.94
CA PHE A 52 5.02 8.63 5.68
C PHE A 52 5.40 8.46 7.16
N CYS A 53 6.61 7.98 7.45
CA CYS A 53 7.08 7.80 8.83
C CYS A 53 7.10 9.13 9.60
N ALA A 54 7.59 10.20 8.97
CA ALA A 54 7.60 11.54 9.57
C ALA A 54 6.17 12.05 9.88
N MET A 55 5.24 11.88 8.95
CA MET A 55 3.83 12.24 9.14
C MET A 55 3.20 11.43 10.29
N TYR A 56 3.46 10.12 10.33
CA TYR A 56 2.89 9.22 11.31
C TYR A 56 3.52 9.35 12.71
N GLY A 57 4.73 9.92 12.79
CA GLY A 57 5.50 10.06 14.04
C GLY A 57 6.33 8.82 14.38
N LEU A 58 6.78 8.09 13.36
CA LEU A 58 7.58 6.88 13.50
C LEU A 58 9.04 7.16 13.14
N ASN A 59 9.96 6.50 13.84
CA ASN A 59 11.37 6.48 13.44
C ASN A 59 11.60 5.29 12.50
N PRO A 60 12.01 5.52 11.23
CA PRO A 60 12.24 4.44 10.26
C PRO A 60 13.30 3.41 10.69
N GLU A 61 14.22 3.79 11.58
CA GLU A 61 15.33 2.95 12.02
C GLU A 61 15.01 2.09 13.25
N ASP A 62 13.83 2.26 13.86
CA ASP A 62 13.40 1.45 15.00
C ASP A 62 13.25 -0.02 14.58
N GLU A 63 13.69 -0.91 15.45
CA GLU A 63 13.56 -2.35 15.26
C GLU A 63 12.17 -2.82 15.71
N LEU A 64 11.52 -3.61 14.87
CA LEU A 64 10.25 -4.26 15.12
C LEU A 64 10.45 -5.76 15.22
N ARG A 65 9.73 -6.36 16.17
CA ARG A 65 9.59 -7.81 16.26
C ARG A 65 8.14 -8.20 16.00
N ILE A 66 7.89 -8.91 14.92
CA ILE A 66 6.55 -9.37 14.52
C ILE A 66 6.41 -10.83 14.92
N THR A 67 5.35 -11.16 15.66
CA THR A 67 5.00 -12.55 15.95
C THR A 67 3.84 -12.95 15.04
N SER A 68 4.10 -13.85 14.10
CA SER A 68 3.06 -14.36 13.20
C SER A 68 1.99 -15.12 13.99
N LEU A 69 0.73 -14.88 13.65
CA LEU A 69 -0.38 -15.68 14.18
C LEU A 69 -0.26 -17.13 13.69
N PRO A 70 -0.75 -18.13 14.46
CA PRO A 70 -0.64 -19.55 14.08
C PRO A 70 -1.16 -19.89 12.68
N ASP A 71 -2.19 -19.18 12.21
CA ASP A 71 -2.83 -19.39 10.90
C ASP A 71 -2.43 -18.33 9.84
N ALA A 72 -1.31 -17.62 10.04
CA ALA A 72 -0.84 -16.62 9.10
C ALA A 72 -0.53 -17.25 7.73
N ARG A 73 -1.27 -16.84 6.70
CA ARG A 73 -1.11 -17.37 5.33
C ARG A 73 0.17 -16.89 4.64
N ASN A 74 0.66 -15.72 5.03
CA ASN A 74 1.83 -15.07 4.45
C ASN A 74 2.87 -14.87 5.56
N PRO A 75 3.99 -15.59 5.54
CA PRO A 75 5.05 -15.36 6.51
C PRO A 75 5.68 -13.99 6.25
N ILE A 76 5.80 -13.20 7.32
CA ILE A 76 6.52 -11.92 7.34
C ILE A 76 7.79 -12.14 8.16
N PRO A 77 8.91 -11.46 7.88
CA PRO A 77 10.09 -11.54 8.73
C PRO A 77 9.77 -11.24 10.20
N ASP A 78 10.31 -12.05 11.11
CA ASP A 78 10.08 -11.90 12.55
C ASP A 78 10.75 -10.65 13.12
N GLU A 79 11.84 -10.19 12.50
CA GLU A 79 12.60 -9.01 12.90
C GLU A 79 12.91 -8.16 11.66
N LEU A 80 12.53 -6.89 11.71
CA LEU A 80 12.77 -5.91 10.64
C LEU A 80 12.66 -4.49 11.18
N LYS A 81 13.22 -3.52 10.45
CA LYS A 81 13.04 -2.11 10.78
C LYS A 81 11.66 -1.61 10.35
N VAL A 82 11.16 -0.55 11.01
CA VAL A 82 9.94 0.17 10.58
C VAL A 82 10.00 0.51 9.10
N ARG A 83 11.13 1.01 8.60
CA ARG A 83 11.34 1.29 7.17
C ARG A 83 11.06 0.07 6.29
N GLN A 84 11.61 -1.08 6.66
CA GLN A 84 11.52 -2.30 5.85
C GLN A 84 10.08 -2.83 5.79
N LEU A 85 9.30 -2.64 6.86
CA LEU A 85 7.88 -2.97 6.89
C LEU A 85 7.13 -2.19 5.80
N PHE A 86 7.32 -0.88 5.74
CA PHE A 86 6.63 -0.02 4.77
C PHE A 86 7.23 -0.04 3.37
N GLU A 87 8.52 -0.36 3.20
CA GLU A 87 9.14 -0.49 1.88
C GLU A 87 8.81 -1.80 1.18
N CYS A 88 8.76 -2.93 1.92
CA CYS A 88 8.80 -4.27 1.34
C CYS A 88 7.61 -5.17 1.70
N VAL A 89 6.88 -4.88 2.77
CA VAL A 89 5.86 -5.81 3.32
C VAL A 89 4.44 -5.27 3.13
N LEU A 90 4.21 -4.00 3.48
CA LEU A 90 2.87 -3.41 3.46
C LEU A 90 2.61 -2.61 2.17
N ASP A 91 1.43 -2.81 1.62
CA ASP A 91 0.92 -2.03 0.48
C ASP A 91 0.17 -0.77 0.97
N ILE A 92 0.92 0.24 1.42
CA ILE A 92 0.36 1.49 1.93
C ILE A 92 -0.07 2.47 0.82
N TYR A 93 0.45 2.30 -0.40
CA TYR A 93 0.06 3.10 -1.58
C TYR A 93 -0.99 2.40 -2.45
N GLY A 94 -1.42 1.21 -2.04
CA GLY A 94 -2.56 0.52 -2.62
C GLY A 94 -3.89 1.10 -2.18
N LYS A 95 -4.95 0.59 -2.80
CA LYS A 95 -6.32 1.01 -2.55
C LYS A 95 -6.84 0.42 -1.21
N PRO A 96 -7.30 1.25 -0.26
CA PRO A 96 -7.90 0.78 0.97
C PRO A 96 -9.22 0.05 0.72
N ASN A 97 -9.46 -1.01 1.48
CA ASN A 97 -10.71 -1.75 1.46
C ASN A 97 -11.67 -1.24 2.55
N ARG A 98 -12.95 -1.66 2.51
CA ARG A 98 -13.95 -1.26 3.53
C ARG A 98 -13.50 -1.52 4.97
N ARG A 99 -12.88 -2.68 5.22
CA ARG A 99 -12.41 -3.08 6.56
C ARG A 99 -11.37 -2.11 7.12
N PHE A 100 -10.52 -1.53 6.29
CA PHE A 100 -9.56 -0.51 6.71
C PHE A 100 -10.28 0.72 7.31
N TYR A 101 -11.33 1.22 6.66
CA TYR A 101 -12.11 2.34 7.16
C TYR A 101 -12.87 2.00 8.46
N ASP A 102 -13.43 0.79 8.56
CA ASP A 102 -14.06 0.30 9.79
C ASP A 102 -13.07 0.30 10.97
N GLN A 103 -11.86 -0.20 10.73
CA GLN A 103 -10.81 -0.21 11.75
C GLN A 103 -10.37 1.21 12.10
N LEU A 104 -10.24 2.10 11.12
CA LEU A 104 -9.86 3.49 11.35
C LEU A 104 -10.88 4.24 12.21
N ALA A 105 -12.18 3.97 12.02
CA ALA A 105 -13.25 4.57 12.81
C ALA A 105 -13.13 4.27 14.32
N LEU A 106 -12.56 3.11 14.70
CA LEU A 106 -12.35 2.73 16.10
C LEU A 106 -11.31 3.61 16.80
N PHE A 107 -10.39 4.21 16.04
CA PHE A 107 -9.32 5.08 16.57
C PHE A 107 -9.65 6.57 16.42
N ALA A 108 -10.77 6.91 15.77
CA ALA A 108 -11.18 8.29 15.56
C ALA A 108 -11.56 8.93 16.90
N LYS A 109 -10.91 10.06 17.21
CA LYS A 109 -11.18 10.82 18.45
C LYS A 109 -12.27 11.87 18.26
N ASP A 110 -12.46 12.32 17.03
CA ASP A 110 -13.50 13.27 16.66
C ASP A 110 -14.78 12.52 16.25
N GLU A 111 -15.91 12.92 16.81
CA GLU A 111 -17.20 12.26 16.57
C GLU A 111 -17.71 12.48 15.14
N GLU A 112 -17.40 13.61 14.51
CA GLU A 112 -17.79 13.88 13.11
C GLU A 112 -16.95 13.03 12.14
N GLU A 113 -15.64 12.92 12.37
CA GLU A 113 -14.77 12.01 11.60
C GLU A 113 -15.19 10.55 11.74
N LYS A 114 -15.44 10.10 12.98
CA LYS A 114 -15.90 8.74 13.25
C LYS A 114 -17.20 8.44 12.50
N LYS A 115 -18.19 9.32 12.59
CA LYS A 115 -19.47 9.18 11.89
C LYS A 115 -19.28 9.18 10.38
N THR A 116 -18.33 9.96 9.86
CA THR A 116 -18.00 9.97 8.43
C THR A 116 -17.43 8.62 7.98
N LEU A 117 -16.48 8.06 8.74
CA LEU A 117 -15.90 6.75 8.45
C LEU A 117 -16.94 5.62 8.56
N GLU A 118 -17.79 5.65 9.58
CA GLU A 118 -18.91 4.70 9.75
C GLU A 118 -19.95 4.82 8.62
N THR A 119 -20.23 6.05 8.17
CA THR A 119 -21.12 6.25 7.01
C THR A 119 -20.50 5.69 5.74
N LEU A 120 -19.20 5.85 5.56
CA LEU A 120 -18.48 5.38 4.38
C LEU A 120 -18.48 3.85 4.28
N THR A 121 -18.51 3.15 5.41
CA THR A 121 -18.59 1.69 5.45
C THR A 121 -20.01 1.14 5.54
N SER A 122 -21.01 1.99 5.73
CA SER A 122 -22.42 1.59 5.79
C SER A 122 -22.95 1.04 4.46
N ASP A 123 -23.96 0.17 4.54
CA ASP A 123 -24.63 -0.40 3.37
C ASP A 123 -25.75 0.48 2.79
N ASP A 124 -25.93 1.68 3.36
CA ASP A 124 -26.88 2.66 2.86
C ASP A 124 -26.47 3.16 1.47
N PRO A 125 -27.43 3.64 0.65
CA PRO A 125 -27.13 4.21 -0.66
C PRO A 125 -26.06 5.31 -0.60
N LYS A 126 -26.11 6.15 0.44
CA LYS A 126 -25.16 7.24 0.68
C LYS A 126 -23.74 6.71 0.97
N GLY A 127 -23.61 5.68 1.81
CA GLY A 127 -22.31 5.08 2.13
C GLY A 127 -21.67 4.41 0.92
N LYS A 128 -22.47 3.69 0.12
CA LYS A 128 -22.04 3.10 -1.16
C LYS A 128 -21.57 4.13 -2.18
N GLU A 129 -22.23 5.29 -2.24
CA GLU A 129 -21.82 6.41 -3.10
C GLU A 129 -20.51 7.03 -2.61
N MET A 130 -20.39 7.34 -1.31
CA MET A 130 -19.17 7.90 -0.73
C MET A 130 -17.95 6.98 -0.93
N TYR A 131 -18.11 5.68 -0.68
CA TYR A 131 -17.04 4.70 -0.94
C TYR A 131 -16.67 4.62 -2.43
N ARG A 132 -17.66 4.73 -3.33
CA ARG A 132 -17.41 4.73 -4.77
C ARG A 132 -16.61 5.96 -5.19
N ASN A 133 -16.97 7.15 -4.72
CA ASN A 133 -16.26 8.38 -5.03
C ASN A 133 -14.80 8.32 -4.56
N MET A 134 -14.55 7.91 -3.31
CA MET A 134 -13.17 7.72 -2.82
C MET A 134 -12.39 6.65 -3.61
N SER A 135 -13.09 5.64 -4.11
CA SER A 135 -12.52 4.62 -4.98
C SER A 135 -12.17 5.15 -6.38
N GLU A 136 -12.94 6.10 -6.91
CA GLU A 136 -12.72 6.75 -8.21
C GLU A 136 -11.58 7.77 -8.14
N ASP A 137 -11.44 8.47 -7.01
CA ASP A 137 -10.37 9.44 -6.75
C ASP A 137 -8.98 8.79 -6.52
N MET A 138 -8.87 7.46 -6.67
CA MET A 138 -7.63 6.68 -6.49
C MET A 138 -6.94 6.91 -5.13
N VAL A 139 -7.73 7.18 -4.09
CA VAL A 139 -7.22 7.44 -2.75
C VAL A 139 -6.50 6.19 -2.22
N ASN A 140 -5.26 6.34 -1.78
CA ASN A 140 -4.50 5.26 -1.14
C ASN A 140 -4.56 5.33 0.40
N HIS A 141 -4.01 4.34 1.11
CA HIS A 141 -4.07 4.31 2.57
C HIS A 141 -3.37 5.52 3.20
N VAL A 142 -2.25 5.98 2.64
CA VAL A 142 -1.54 7.17 3.12
C VAL A 142 -2.40 8.43 2.97
N ASP A 143 -3.14 8.57 1.86
CA ASP A 143 -4.03 9.71 1.64
C ASP A 143 -5.18 9.73 2.64
N VAL A 144 -5.78 8.56 2.93
CA VAL A 144 -6.82 8.45 3.99
C VAL A 144 -6.24 8.84 5.35
N LEU A 145 -5.07 8.32 5.72
CA LEU A 145 -4.44 8.65 7.00
C LEU A 145 -4.05 10.12 7.14
N LYS A 146 -3.77 10.81 6.02
CA LYS A 146 -3.57 12.26 5.99
C LYS A 146 -4.88 13.03 6.14
N ALA A 147 -5.96 12.54 5.52
CA ALA A 147 -7.29 13.16 5.57
C ALA A 147 -7.97 13.01 6.94
N PHE A 148 -7.67 11.93 7.67
CA PHE A 148 -8.16 11.66 9.02
C PHE A 148 -6.98 11.60 10.01
N PRO A 149 -6.42 12.75 10.43
CA PRO A 149 -5.17 12.79 11.21
C PRO A 149 -5.21 12.30 12.67
N PRO A 150 -6.34 12.31 13.43
CA PRO A 150 -6.36 11.79 14.80
C PRO A 150 -6.52 10.26 14.95
N PRO A 151 -7.13 9.47 14.04
CA PRO A 151 -7.00 8.02 14.10
C PRO A 151 -5.62 7.61 13.55
N ARG A 152 -4.63 7.58 14.43
CA ARG A 152 -3.35 6.93 14.16
C ARG A 152 -3.32 5.60 14.92
N PRO A 153 -3.78 4.50 14.32
CA PRO A 153 -3.57 3.17 14.90
C PRO A 153 -2.09 2.98 15.28
N PRO A 154 -1.76 2.57 16.50
CA PRO A 154 -0.38 2.24 16.82
C PRO A 154 0.08 1.01 16.02
N LEU A 155 1.39 0.87 15.80
CA LEU A 155 1.95 -0.21 14.96
C LEU A 155 1.76 -1.63 15.54
N ASP A 156 1.41 -1.73 16.83
CA ASP A 156 1.28 -2.98 17.57
C ASP A 156 -0.13 -3.60 17.53
N GLN A 157 -1.05 -3.03 16.76
CA GLN A 157 -2.46 -3.47 16.61
C GLN A 157 -2.70 -4.34 15.38
#